data_AF-A0A9X4KW38-F1
#
_entry.id   AF-A0A9X4KW38-F1
#
_cell.length_a   1.000
_cell.length_b   1.000
_cell.length_c   1.000
_cell.angle_alpha   90.00
_cell.angle_beta   90.00
_cell.angle_gamma   90.00
#
_symmetry.space_group_name_H-M   'P 1'
#
loop_
_entity.id
_entity.type
_entity.pdbx_description
1 polymer ?
#
loop_
_entity_poly.entity_id
_entity_poly.type
_entity_poly.pdbx_seq_one_letter_code
_entity_poly.pdbx_strand_id
1 'polypeptide(L)'
;MSGEGSLRIAVVGGGLTGLSAAFYACRLADEAGIRASVTVFESADRLGGKVNTLRRDGFVIERGADSFLGRKLPMLQLAKDLGLLGGTRRYESGCR
;
A
#
# COMPACT_ATOMS: atom_id res chain seq x y z
N MET A 1 17.52 35.38 4.22
CA MET A 1 17.65 34.08 3.52
C MET A 1 16.72 33.11 4.20
N SER A 2 15.46 33.06 3.78
CA SER A 2 14.42 32.25 4.41
C SER A 2 14.58 30.81 3.94
N GLY A 3 14.87 29.89 4.87
CA GLY A 3 14.88 28.46 4.55
C GLY A 3 13.45 27.98 4.29
N GLU A 4 13.13 27.67 3.03
CA GLU A 4 11.96 26.84 2.71
C GLU A 4 12.20 25.43 3.27
N GLY A 5 11.79 25.22 4.52
CA GLY A 5 11.92 23.91 5.17
C GLY A 5 11.02 22.90 4.48
N SER A 6 11.60 21.90 3.82
CA SER A 6 10.86 20.74 3.35
C SER A 6 10.40 19.88 4.54
N LEU A 7 9.11 19.50 4.56
CA LEU A 7 8.56 18.62 5.57
C LEU A 7 9.19 17.22 5.43
N ARG A 8 9.87 16.72 6.47
CA ARG A 8 10.50 15.39 6.45
C ARG A 8 9.66 14.42 7.26
N ILE A 9 9.23 13.33 6.62
CA ILE A 9 8.36 12.32 7.22
C ILE A 9 9.10 10.98 7.22
N ALA A 10 9.28 10.40 8.40
CA ALA A 10 9.80 9.06 8.57
C ALA A 10 8.65 8.09 8.84
N VAL A 11 8.55 7.03 8.04
CA VAL A 11 7.60 5.93 8.23
C VAL A 11 8.39 4.70 8.64
N VAL A 12 8.07 4.11 9.79
CA VAL A 12 8.73 2.91 10.30
C VAL A 12 7.82 1.70 10.07
N GLY A 13 8.29 0.77 9.26
CA GLY A 13 7.58 -0.42 8.79
C GLY A 13 7.15 -0.30 7.33
N GLY A 14 7.63 -1.20 6.48
CA GLY A 14 7.32 -1.32 5.05
C GLY A 14 6.16 -2.27 4.74
N GLY A 15 5.29 -2.53 5.71
CA GLY A 15 4.05 -3.29 5.51
C GLY A 15 2.94 -2.46 4.85
N LEU A 16 1.78 -3.08 4.59
CA LEU A 16 0.62 -2.42 3.97
C LEU A 16 0.27 -1.08 4.65
N THR A 17 0.25 -1.03 5.99
CA THR A 17 -0.05 0.18 6.74
C THR A 17 0.97 1.30 6.49
N GLY A 18 2.27 1.01 6.59
CA GLY A 18 3.31 2.02 6.38
C GLY A 18 3.39 2.48 4.94
N LEU A 19 3.27 1.57 3.97
CA LEU A 19 3.22 1.94 2.55
C LEU A 19 1.98 2.79 2.22
N SER A 20 0.83 2.48 2.81
CA SER A 20 -0.38 3.30 2.65
C SER A 20 -0.19 4.70 3.25
N ALA A 21 0.42 4.77 4.44
CA ALA A 21 0.72 6.04 5.10
C ALA A 21 1.70 6.89 4.26
N ALA A 22 2.76 6.27 3.73
CA ALA A 22 3.72 6.96 2.86
C ALA A 22 3.06 7.47 1.57
N PHE A 23 2.25 6.64 0.93
CA PHE A 23 1.50 7.00 -0.28
C PHE A 23 0.59 8.22 -0.05
N TYR A 24 -0.26 8.16 0.98
CA TYR A 24 -1.17 9.27 1.27
C TYR A 24 -0.42 10.51 1.80
N ALA A 25 0.69 10.37 2.52
CA ALA A 25 1.51 11.50 2.93
C ALA A 25 2.08 12.26 1.73
N CYS A 26 2.62 11.56 0.73
CA CYS A 26 3.09 12.20 -0.51
C CYS A 26 1.93 12.89 -1.23
N ARG A 27 0.82 12.17 -1.46
CA ARG A 27 -0.35 12.69 -2.18
C ARG A 27 -0.91 13.96 -1.52
N LEU A 28 -1.10 13.94 -0.21
CA LEU A 28 -1.66 15.08 0.53
C LEU A 28 -0.70 16.27 0.55
N ALA A 29 0.62 16.01 0.60
CA ALA A 29 1.61 17.08 0.49
C ALA A 29 1.57 17.74 -0.89
N ASP A 30 1.48 16.95 -1.95
CA ASP A 30 1.37 17.45 -3.33
C ASP A 30 0.08 18.26 -3.52
N GLU A 31 -1.07 17.76 -3.05
CA GLU A 31 -2.37 18.45 -3.09
C GLU A 31 -2.35 19.78 -2.31
N ALA A 32 -1.58 19.84 -1.22
CA ALA A 32 -1.43 21.04 -0.40
C ALA A 32 -0.31 21.99 -0.89
N GLY A 33 0.42 21.63 -1.95
CA GLY A 33 1.58 22.40 -2.43
C GLY A 33 2.75 22.44 -1.43
N ILE A 34 2.84 21.46 -0.53
CA ILE A 34 3.88 21.36 0.50
C ILE A 34 5.02 20.48 -0.04
N ARG A 35 6.24 21.02 -0.06
CA ARG A 35 7.43 20.21 -0.36
C ARG A 35 7.70 19.22 0.77
N ALA A 36 7.31 17.96 0.60
CA ALA A 36 7.59 16.89 1.55
C ALA A 36 8.62 15.88 1.03
N SER A 37 9.40 15.31 1.95
CA SER A 37 10.29 14.17 1.72
C SER A 37 9.89 13.04 2.65
N VAL A 38 9.41 11.94 2.08
CA VAL A 38 8.97 10.76 2.82
C VAL A 38 10.03 9.65 2.72
N THR A 39 10.46 9.11 3.85
CA THR A 39 11.40 7.98 3.91
C THR A 39 10.75 6.82 4.66
N VAL A 40 10.76 5.62 4.06
CA VAL A 40 10.24 4.39 4.68
C VAL A 40 11.42 3.54 5.15
N PHE A 41 11.41 3.16 6.42
CA PHE A 41 12.38 2.25 7.03
C PHE A 41 11.73 0.87 7.21
N GLU A 42 12.33 -0.17 6.65
CA GLU A 42 11.92 -1.56 6.80
C GLU A 42 13.14 -2.39 7.21
N SER A 43 12.93 -3.30 8.15
CA SER A 43 13.93 -4.23 8.67
C SER A 43 14.20 -5.42 7.76
N ALA A 44 13.18 -5.88 7.03
CA ALA A 44 13.27 -6.97 6.08
C ALA A 44 13.91 -6.51 4.76
N ASP A 45 14.38 -7.49 3.99
CA ASP A 45 14.89 -7.33 2.63
C ASP A 45 13.80 -7.04 1.58
N ARG A 46 12.53 -6.96 2.01
CA ARG A 46 11.37 -6.75 1.16
C ARG A 46 10.29 -5.92 1.84
N LEU A 47 9.52 -5.23 1.00
CA LEU A 47 8.29 -4.56 1.39
C LEU A 47 7.09 -5.52 1.42
N GLY A 48 5.97 -5.06 1.97
CA GLY A 48 4.68 -5.74 2.00
C GLY A 48 4.33 -6.38 3.35
N GLY A 49 5.31 -6.58 4.23
CA GLY A 49 5.09 -7.17 5.56
C GLY A 49 4.41 -8.53 5.45
N LYS A 50 3.21 -8.66 6.03
CA LYS A 50 2.38 -9.89 6.00
C LYS A 50 1.78 -10.22 4.63
N VAL A 51 1.77 -9.29 3.67
CA VAL A 51 1.31 -9.55 2.29
C VAL A 51 2.48 -10.16 1.52
N ASN A 52 2.39 -11.43 1.14
CA ASN A 52 3.51 -12.17 0.56
C ASN A 52 3.05 -13.29 -0.38
N THR A 53 3.03 -12.99 -1.67
CA THR A 53 2.73 -13.95 -2.73
C THR A 53 3.98 -14.71 -3.17
N LEU A 54 3.96 -16.04 -3.09
CA LEU A 54 4.94 -16.93 -3.71
C LEU A 54 4.43 -17.39 -5.07
N ARG A 55 5.26 -17.27 -6.11
CA ARG A 55 5.01 -17.88 -7.41
C ARG A 55 6.04 -18.98 -7.65
N ARG A 56 5.59 -20.23 -7.76
CA ARG A 56 6.49 -21.38 -7.90
C ARG A 56 5.78 -22.51 -8.65
N ASP A 57 6.48 -23.12 -9.61
CA ASP A 57 6.00 -24.29 -10.35
C ASP A 57 4.61 -24.10 -11.00
N GLY A 58 4.33 -22.88 -11.46
CA GLY A 58 3.02 -22.49 -12.04
C GLY A 58 1.94 -22.12 -11.02
N PHE A 59 2.19 -22.28 -9.71
CA PHE A 59 1.27 -21.93 -8.65
C PHE A 59 1.45 -20.49 -8.16
N VAL A 60 0.36 -19.91 -7.66
CA VAL A 60 0.33 -18.65 -6.90
C VAL A 60 -0.15 -18.97 -5.49
N ILE A 61 0.68 -18.71 -4.50
CA ILE A 61 0.47 -19.12 -3.10
C ILE A 61 0.63 -17.89 -2.20
N GLU A 62 -0.45 -17.51 -1.51
CA GLU A 62 -0.40 -16.45 -0.52
C GLU A 62 0.14 -16.99 0.82
N ARG A 63 1.31 -16.51 1.25
CA ARG A 63 1.97 -16.94 2.49
C ARG A 63 1.48 -16.18 3.73
N GLY A 64 0.47 -15.34 3.58
CA GLY A 64 -0.06 -14.49 4.63
C GLY A 64 -1.46 -13.97 4.31
N ALA A 65 -1.59 -12.67 4.04
CA ALA A 65 -2.87 -12.10 3.62
C ALA A 65 -3.22 -12.55 2.20
N ASP A 66 -4.36 -13.24 2.05
CA ASP A 66 -4.83 -13.77 0.76
C ASP A 66 -5.86 -12.86 0.08
N SER A 67 -6.82 -12.34 0.84
CA SER A 67 -7.88 -11.48 0.33
C SER A 67 -8.32 -10.45 1.35
N PHE A 68 -9.07 -9.44 0.88
CA PHE A 68 -9.72 -8.46 1.74
C PHE A 68 -11.22 -8.43 1.47
N LEU A 69 -11.95 -7.99 2.48
CA LEU A 69 -13.40 -8.00 2.46
C LEU A 69 -13.95 -6.84 1.61
N GLY A 70 -14.65 -7.15 0.52
CA GLY A 70 -15.13 -6.17 -0.46
C GLY A 70 -16.10 -5.11 0.08
N ARG A 71 -16.76 -5.34 1.23
CA ARG A 71 -17.58 -4.31 1.90
C ARG A 71 -16.76 -3.29 2.71
N LYS A 72 -15.46 -3.54 2.92
CA LYS A 72 -14.55 -2.59 3.59
C LYS A 72 -13.94 -1.66 2.54
N LEU A 73 -14.54 -0.48 2.42
CA LEU A 73 -14.21 0.51 1.39
C LEU A 73 -12.76 1.01 1.37
N PRO A 74 -12.02 1.14 2.49
CA PRO A 74 -10.66 1.70 2.44
C PRO A 74 -9.69 0.95 1.51
N MET A 75 -9.78 -0.39 1.45
CA MET A 75 -8.94 -1.19 0.56
C MET A 75 -9.33 -1.04 -0.91
N LEU A 76 -10.63 -0.91 -1.20
CA LEU A 76 -11.12 -0.63 -2.55
C LEU A 76 -10.72 0.76 -3.02
N GLN A 77 -10.78 1.76 -2.12
CA GLN A 77 -10.34 3.11 -2.41
C GLN A 77 -8.84 3.16 -2.68
N LEU A 78 -8.03 2.52 -1.84
CA LEU A 78 -6.59 2.41 -2.08
C LEU A 78 -6.28 1.72 -3.41
N ALA A 79 -6.96 0.62 -3.72
CA ALA A 79 -6.81 -0.07 -5.01
C ALA A 79 -7.19 0.83 -6.19
N LYS A 80 -8.22 1.68 -6.04
CA LYS A 80 -8.61 2.68 -7.05
C LYS A 80 -7.54 3.76 -7.21
N ASP A 81 -7.07 4.32 -6.10
CA ASP A 81 -6.06 5.39 -6.09
C ASP A 81 -4.74 4.93 -6.72
N LEU A 82 -4.43 3.63 -6.60
CA LEU A 82 -3.26 2.98 -7.23
C LEU A 82 -3.52 2.46 -8.65
N GLY A 83 -4.74 2.59 -9.20
CA GLY A 83 -5.08 2.10 -10.53
C GLY A 83 -5.18 0.57 -10.67
N LEU A 84 -5.33 -0.16 -9.56
CA LEU A 84 -5.29 -1.63 -9.49
C LEU A 84 -6.66 -2.32 -9.62
N LEU A 85 -7.75 -1.56 -9.76
CA LEU A 85 -9.09 -2.14 -9.88
C LEU A 85 -9.23 -3.11 -11.06
N GLY A 86 -8.57 -2.84 -12.18
CA GLY A 86 -8.63 -3.70 -13.37
C GLY A 86 -8.03 -5.11 -13.16
N GLY A 87 -7.15 -5.27 -12.18
CA GLY A 87 -6.55 -6.55 -11.81
C GLY A 87 -7.24 -7.28 -10.65
N THR A 88 -8.25 -6.67 -10.03
CA THR A 88 -8.92 -7.22 -8.85
C THR A 88 -9.95 -8.28 -9.27
N ARG A 89 -9.76 -9.53 -8.83
CA ARG A 89 -10.77 -10.58 -9.01
C ARG A 89 -11.71 -10.61 -7.82
N ARG A 90 -13.02 -10.63 -8.08
CA ARG A 90 -14.02 -10.92 -7.05
C ARG A 90 -14.22 -12.42 -6.97
N TYR A 91 -14.12 -12.95 -5.75
CA TYR A 91 -14.48 -14.32 -5.46
C TYR A 91 -15.95 -14.36 -5.05
N GLU A 92 -16.78 -15.02 -5.84
CA GLU A 92 -18.20 -15.25 -5.53
C GLU A 92 -18.36 -16.72 -5.14
N SER A 93 -18.54 -16.97 -3.85
CA SER A 93 -18.87 -18.31 -3.36
C SER A 93 -20.38 -18.54 -3.53
N GLY A 94 -20.79 -18.98 -4.71
CA GLY A 94 -22.12 -19.53 -4.93
C GLY A 94 -22.15 -20.99 -4.46
N CYS A 95 -22.83 -21.26 -3.35
CA CYS A 95 -23.24 -22.62 -3.02
C CYS A 95 -24.52 -22.92 -3.81
N ARG A 96 -24.52 -23.98 -4.62
CA ARG A 96 -25.78 -24.60 -5.07
C ARG A 96 -26.35 -25.44 -3.96
#